data_AF-A0A8A2VEC9-F1
#
_entry.id   AF-A0A8A2VEC9-F1
#
_cell.length_a   1.000
_cell.length_b   1.000
_cell.length_c   1.000
_cell.angle_alpha   90.00
_cell.angle_beta   90.00
_cell.angle_gamma   90.00
#
_symmetry.space_group_name_H-M   'P 1'
#
loop_
_entity.id
_entity.type
_entity.pdbx_description
1 polymer ?
#
loop_
_entity_poly.entity_id
_entity_poly.type
_entity_poly.pdbx_seq_one_letter_code
_entity_poly.pdbx_strand_id
1 'polypeptide(L)'
;MDSEGTVSRRRLLCAIPVAGSVAVAGCSDDGDETEPTETGSETETTEPTPDPPNVQQQIFQRDKAAIVSVQHIVDGSVTWPSARWVDTVDQDLLGVWRSDGDEYAYFSDDREFALEGPNYSYSGEYARRDDYLYLDYESGGTEEWQYSVQTDASLPVLDLYFDGTHRIRYEREEIEADERGPVPVADDLIVVPEPNGSTKQESVRSGGTGSGFIVSPDGYVVTNAHVVGAHQNAEERLYRRFAIDERDSLRQDLASDESLSDTERERIEDILFDEAMAYYEEYAGVEGISEAVNVLNGRATPEDDLEVESWAATVETEGTVYKNTGGEPSMGRDIAVLSVSGENLPTVTLGDATDVGTGEDLFVIGYPDIGIGEFFENRDTVLEPTMTTGIVSSRRTLNTGIDSIQTDAAINSGNSGGPMYNSDGEVVGVATFSPIDVQIQDIQFGLPIEIAKGFLNTLGVENTAGEMQLAYEDGLEAYWRGDCETSTAKMETVLDLYPDHPLAGDFVSDCENGEAPGQ
;
A
#
# COMPACT_ATOMS: atom_id res chain seq x y z
N MET A 1 -47.25 -7.92 -15.95
CA MET A 1 -46.21 -8.71 -16.65
C MET A 1 -44.96 -7.94 -16.32
N ASP A 2 -44.38 -8.31 -15.19
CA ASP A 2 -43.17 -7.72 -14.63
C ASP A 2 -42.01 -8.16 -15.52
N SER A 3 -41.30 -7.20 -16.12
CA SER A 3 -40.08 -7.44 -16.86
C SER A 3 -38.94 -7.62 -15.87
N GLU A 4 -38.41 -8.85 -15.85
CA GLU A 4 -37.18 -9.24 -15.18
C GLU A 4 -35.98 -8.44 -15.72
N GLY A 5 -35.13 -7.95 -14.81
CA GLY A 5 -33.67 -7.95 -15.03
C GLY A 5 -33.01 -6.87 -15.88
N THR A 6 -33.56 -5.67 -16.05
CA THR A 6 -32.80 -4.53 -16.60
C THR A 6 -32.23 -3.66 -15.48
N VAL A 7 -30.90 -3.64 -15.35
CA VAL A 7 -30.18 -2.65 -14.53
C VAL A 7 -30.51 -1.29 -15.11
N SER A 8 -31.36 -0.51 -14.44
CA SER A 8 -31.73 0.80 -14.98
C SER A 8 -30.50 1.71 -14.95
N ARG A 9 -30.21 2.43 -16.04
CA ARG A 9 -29.19 3.50 -16.17
C ARG A 9 -29.08 4.44 -14.96
N ARG A 10 -30.20 4.69 -14.27
CA ARG A 10 -30.24 5.50 -13.03
C ARG A 10 -29.51 4.84 -11.84
N ARG A 11 -29.41 3.51 -11.80
CA ARG A 11 -28.60 2.78 -10.82
C ARG A 11 -27.12 2.85 -11.17
N LEU A 12 -26.75 2.70 -12.45
CA LEU A 12 -25.37 2.92 -12.92
C LEU A 12 -24.92 4.35 -12.59
N LEU A 13 -25.68 5.38 -13.00
CA LEU A 13 -25.35 6.79 -12.71
C LEU A 13 -25.39 7.16 -11.21
N CYS A 14 -26.07 6.39 -10.36
CA CYS A 14 -26.09 6.60 -8.90
C CYS A 14 -25.08 5.75 -8.14
N ALA A 15 -24.57 4.67 -8.74
CA ALA A 15 -23.52 3.81 -8.19
C ALA A 15 -22.13 4.37 -8.46
N ILE A 16 -22.00 5.43 -9.27
CA ILE A 16 -20.73 6.10 -9.46
C ILE A 16 -20.62 7.25 -8.47
N PRO A 17 -19.68 7.20 -7.51
CA PRO A 17 -19.50 8.28 -6.57
C PRO A 17 -19.05 9.54 -7.33
N VAL A 18 -19.85 10.61 -7.24
CA VAL A 18 -19.33 11.96 -7.46
C VAL A 18 -18.54 12.29 -6.21
N ALA A 19 -17.22 12.16 -6.31
CA ALA A 19 -16.30 12.22 -5.18
C ALA A 19 -16.71 13.21 -4.09
N GLY A 20 -16.91 12.68 -2.88
CA GLY A 20 -17.08 13.46 -1.66
C GLY A 20 -18.01 12.85 -0.61
N SER A 21 -17.46 12.04 0.30
CA SER A 21 -17.76 12.08 1.74
C SER A 21 -16.83 11.10 2.48
N VAL A 22 -15.78 11.57 3.15
CA VAL A 22 -15.70 11.82 4.61
C VAL A 22 -15.99 10.59 5.47
N ALA A 23 -14.94 10.10 6.13
CA ALA A 23 -14.96 9.10 7.20
C ALA A 23 -15.89 9.47 8.37
N VAL A 24 -16.54 8.46 8.96
CA VAL A 24 -17.10 8.53 10.31
C VAL A 24 -16.74 7.27 11.08
N ALA A 25 -16.12 7.48 12.23
CA ALA A 25 -15.76 6.49 13.23
C ALA A 25 -16.98 5.89 13.96
N GLY A 26 -16.83 4.63 14.36
CA GLY A 26 -17.29 4.07 15.64
C GLY A 26 -18.78 3.84 15.86
N CYS A 27 -19.17 2.58 16.05
CA CYS A 27 -20.29 2.17 16.91
C CYS A 27 -20.04 0.74 17.43
N SER A 28 -19.98 0.63 18.76
CA SER A 28 -19.97 -0.60 19.57
C SER A 28 -21.34 -1.30 19.56
N ASP A 29 -21.37 -2.62 19.78
CA ASP A 29 -22.44 -3.25 20.57
C ASP A 29 -21.96 -4.56 21.23
N ASP A 30 -22.42 -4.75 22.47
CA ASP A 30 -22.10 -5.81 23.42
C ASP A 30 -22.83 -7.13 23.10
N GLY A 31 -22.19 -8.26 23.38
CA GLY A 31 -22.78 -9.59 23.27
C GLY A 31 -22.06 -10.64 24.13
N ASP A 32 -22.46 -10.67 25.40
CA ASP A 32 -22.14 -11.64 26.47
C ASP A 32 -22.15 -13.12 26.04
N GLU A 33 -21.02 -13.83 26.18
CA GLU A 33 -21.01 -15.29 26.38
C GLU A 33 -19.94 -15.75 27.39
N THR A 34 -20.37 -16.68 28.23
CA THR A 34 -19.78 -17.14 29.50
C THR A 34 -18.59 -18.07 29.36
N GLU A 35 -17.55 -17.85 30.18
CA GLU A 35 -16.49 -18.83 30.43
C GLU A 35 -16.87 -19.88 31.50
N PRO A 36 -16.42 -21.15 31.35
CA PRO A 36 -16.25 -22.06 32.47
C PRO A 36 -14.80 -22.06 32.97
N THR A 37 -14.65 -21.76 34.26
CA THR A 37 -13.41 -21.86 35.03
C THR A 37 -13.10 -23.33 35.34
N GLU A 38 -11.93 -23.84 34.93
CA GLU A 38 -11.34 -25.04 35.53
C GLU A 38 -10.05 -24.68 36.28
N THR A 39 -10.08 -24.91 37.59
CA THR A 39 -8.95 -24.77 38.51
C THR A 39 -8.16 -26.07 38.57
N GLY A 40 -7.02 -26.11 37.88
CA GLY A 40 -5.99 -27.13 38.04
C GLY A 40 -4.98 -26.71 39.10
N SER A 41 -4.85 -27.48 40.18
CA SER A 41 -3.81 -27.34 41.19
C SER A 41 -2.60 -28.18 40.75
N GLU A 42 -1.48 -27.53 40.48
CA GLU A 42 -0.21 -28.22 40.25
C GLU A 42 0.73 -28.05 41.43
N THR A 43 1.41 -29.15 41.72
CA THR A 43 2.27 -29.37 42.89
C THR A 43 3.70 -29.17 42.42
N GLU A 44 4.44 -28.26 43.05
CA GLU A 44 5.87 -28.03 42.79
C GLU A 44 6.67 -29.32 42.90
N THR A 45 7.21 -29.77 41.78
CA THR A 45 8.38 -30.64 41.72
C THR A 45 9.51 -29.83 41.13
N THR A 46 10.59 -29.63 41.89
CA THR A 46 11.80 -28.94 41.43
C THR A 46 12.36 -29.67 40.21
N GLU A 47 12.13 -29.10 39.02
CA GLU A 47 12.67 -29.57 37.75
C GLU A 47 14.17 -29.29 37.67
N PRO A 48 14.95 -30.13 36.96
CA PRO A 48 16.36 -29.85 36.72
C PRO A 48 16.50 -28.55 35.92
N THR A 49 17.55 -27.77 36.20
CA THR A 49 17.89 -26.55 35.46
C THR A 49 17.84 -26.82 33.95
N PRO A 50 16.95 -26.15 33.18
CA PRO A 50 16.87 -26.32 31.74
C PRO A 50 18.23 -26.06 31.11
N ASP A 51 18.56 -26.81 30.07
CA ASP A 51 19.68 -26.47 29.21
C ASP A 51 19.47 -25.06 28.64
N PRO A 52 20.52 -24.25 28.47
CA PRO A 52 20.38 -22.91 27.89
C PRO A 52 19.73 -23.01 26.50
N PRO A 53 19.07 -21.93 26.03
CA PRO A 53 18.45 -21.90 24.71
C PRO A 53 19.46 -22.29 23.63
N ASN A 54 18.99 -22.79 22.49
CA ASN A 54 19.90 -23.00 21.37
C ASN A 54 20.51 -21.66 20.89
N VAL A 55 21.58 -21.72 20.10
CA VAL A 55 22.31 -20.52 19.66
C VAL A 55 21.39 -19.52 18.95
N GLN A 56 20.43 -19.99 18.15
CA GLN A 56 19.47 -19.10 17.49
C GLN A 56 18.61 -18.31 18.49
N GLN A 57 18.08 -19.00 19.49
CA GLN A 57 17.27 -18.38 20.54
C GLN A 57 18.09 -17.41 21.39
N GLN A 58 19.35 -17.75 21.68
CA GLN A 58 20.25 -16.84 22.39
C GLN A 58 20.49 -15.56 21.60
N ILE A 59 20.82 -15.68 20.30
CA ILE A 59 21.01 -14.53 19.40
C ILE A 59 19.74 -13.69 19.32
N PHE A 60 18.58 -14.33 19.13
CA PHE A 60 17.31 -13.64 19.06
C PHE A 60 17.02 -12.85 20.33
N GLN A 61 17.15 -13.46 21.52
CA GLN A 61 16.90 -12.76 22.79
C GLN A 61 17.90 -11.63 23.03
N ARG A 62 19.17 -11.82 22.67
CA ARG A 62 20.24 -10.81 22.79
C ARG A 62 20.00 -9.60 21.89
N ASP A 63 19.62 -9.82 20.64
CA ASP A 63 19.62 -8.75 19.64
C ASP A 63 18.24 -8.19 19.30
N LYS A 64 17.14 -8.86 19.67
CA LYS A 64 15.79 -8.37 19.34
C LYS A 64 15.51 -6.95 19.89
N ALA A 65 16.21 -6.52 20.94
CA ALA A 65 16.17 -5.15 21.45
C ALA A 65 16.82 -4.13 20.49
N ALA A 66 17.80 -4.53 19.69
CA ALA A 66 18.48 -3.70 18.70
C ALA A 66 17.78 -3.70 17.33
N ILE A 67 16.78 -4.57 17.12
CA ILE A 67 15.97 -4.61 15.90
C ILE A 67 14.87 -3.57 16.01
N VAL A 68 14.62 -2.87 14.91
CA VAL A 68 13.65 -1.76 14.87
C VAL A 68 12.72 -1.91 13.67
N SER A 69 11.50 -1.39 13.81
CA SER A 69 10.58 -1.21 12.69
C SER A 69 10.79 0.17 12.09
N VAL A 70 11.06 0.25 10.80
CA VAL A 70 11.25 1.50 10.06
C VAL A 70 9.99 1.81 9.28
N GLN A 71 9.47 3.03 9.43
CA GLN A 71 8.29 3.50 8.74
C GLN A 71 8.62 4.76 7.94
N HIS A 72 8.40 4.71 6.63
CA HIS A 72 8.37 5.88 5.77
C HIS A 72 6.92 6.28 5.52
N ILE A 73 6.59 7.54 5.81
CA ILE A 73 5.26 8.09 5.65
C ILE A 73 5.36 9.26 4.67
N VAL A 74 4.49 9.24 3.67
CA VAL A 74 4.28 10.32 2.71
C VAL A 74 2.83 10.76 2.87
N ASP A 75 2.65 11.98 3.35
CA ASP A 75 1.34 12.62 3.46
C ASP A 75 1.22 13.70 2.38
N GLY A 76 0.02 13.87 1.83
CA GLY A 76 -0.29 14.98 0.95
C GLY A 76 -1.78 15.05 0.64
N SER A 77 -2.14 15.88 -0.32
CA SER A 77 -3.52 15.94 -0.81
C SER A 77 -3.58 15.94 -2.31
N VAL A 78 -4.46 15.12 -2.87
CA VAL A 78 -4.84 15.19 -4.27
C VAL A 78 -6.00 16.17 -4.39
N THR A 79 -5.91 17.09 -5.34
CA THR A 79 -6.92 18.13 -5.58
C THR A 79 -7.35 18.12 -7.04
N TRP A 80 -8.64 18.31 -7.30
CA TRP A 80 -9.19 18.34 -8.66
C TRP A 80 -10.47 19.19 -8.69
N PRO A 81 -10.90 19.73 -9.84
CA PRO A 81 -12.21 20.38 -9.96
C PRO A 81 -13.33 19.35 -9.78
N SER A 82 -14.46 19.74 -9.17
CA SER A 82 -15.65 18.88 -9.14
C SER A 82 -15.99 18.39 -10.56
N ALA A 83 -16.35 17.11 -10.65
CA ALA A 83 -16.66 16.44 -11.90
C ALA A 83 -18.06 15.83 -11.84
N ARG A 84 -18.64 15.57 -12.99
CA ARG A 84 -19.90 14.85 -13.13
C ARG A 84 -19.81 13.86 -14.28
N TRP A 85 -20.56 12.79 -14.15
CA TRP A 85 -20.75 11.81 -15.21
C TRP A 85 -21.78 12.33 -16.22
N VAL A 86 -21.41 12.27 -17.49
CA VAL A 86 -22.28 12.59 -18.61
C VAL A 86 -22.36 11.38 -19.50
N ASP A 87 -23.59 11.01 -19.80
CA ASP A 87 -23.84 9.99 -20.80
C ASP A 87 -23.91 10.63 -22.18
N THR A 88 -23.04 10.15 -23.08
CA THR A 88 -22.91 10.65 -24.44
C THR A 88 -24.07 10.24 -25.35
N VAL A 89 -24.95 9.32 -24.92
CA VAL A 89 -26.18 8.94 -25.61
C VAL A 89 -27.39 9.61 -24.95
N ASP A 90 -28.02 10.54 -25.66
CA ASP A 90 -29.31 11.08 -25.20
C ASP A 90 -30.46 10.13 -25.58
N GLN A 91 -31.08 9.50 -24.59
CA GLN A 91 -32.24 8.61 -24.78
C GLN A 91 -33.43 9.34 -25.37
N ASP A 92 -33.58 10.63 -25.05
CA ASP A 92 -34.62 11.46 -25.62
C ASP A 92 -34.33 11.78 -27.10
N LEU A 93 -33.18 11.40 -27.66
CA LEU A 93 -32.85 11.59 -29.07
C LEU A 93 -33.11 10.33 -29.91
N LEU A 94 -33.11 9.14 -29.31
CA LEU A 94 -33.13 7.86 -30.03
C LEU A 94 -34.36 7.64 -30.91
N GLY A 95 -34.13 7.16 -32.13
CA GLY A 95 -35.14 6.85 -33.13
C GLY A 95 -35.21 7.83 -34.29
N VAL A 96 -36.36 7.87 -34.96
CA VAL A 96 -36.55 8.57 -36.23
C VAL A 96 -37.29 9.89 -36.05
N TRP A 97 -36.75 10.94 -36.67
CA TRP A 97 -37.25 12.30 -36.67
C TRP A 97 -37.48 12.80 -38.10
N ARG A 98 -38.56 13.55 -38.34
CA ARG A 98 -38.88 14.12 -39.66
C ARG A 98 -39.21 15.60 -39.63
N SER A 99 -38.82 16.31 -40.68
CA SER A 99 -39.20 17.70 -40.90
C SER A 99 -40.08 17.84 -42.16
N ASP A 100 -40.70 19.00 -42.33
CA ASP A 100 -41.48 19.34 -43.51
C ASP A 100 -40.57 19.43 -44.74
N GLY A 101 -40.70 18.49 -45.71
CA GLY A 101 -40.01 18.59 -47.01
C GLY A 101 -39.00 17.48 -47.33
N ASP A 102 -39.28 16.24 -46.94
CA ASP A 102 -38.45 15.04 -47.18
C ASP A 102 -37.10 15.05 -46.44
N GLU A 103 -36.99 15.79 -45.31
CA GLU A 103 -35.82 15.78 -44.43
C GLU A 103 -36.02 14.82 -43.24
N TYR A 104 -34.98 14.05 -42.92
CA TYR A 104 -34.99 12.97 -41.93
C TYR A 104 -33.71 13.02 -41.07
N ALA A 105 -33.87 12.76 -39.77
CA ALA A 105 -32.77 12.54 -38.86
C ALA A 105 -32.99 11.24 -38.06
N TYR A 106 -31.91 10.51 -37.82
CA TYR A 106 -31.90 9.29 -37.05
C TYR A 106 -30.71 9.24 -36.10
N PHE A 107 -30.95 8.67 -34.93
CA PHE A 107 -29.97 8.49 -33.87
C PHE A 107 -30.21 7.13 -33.21
N SER A 108 -29.17 6.29 -33.12
CA SER A 108 -29.20 4.98 -32.48
C SER A 108 -28.54 4.99 -31.10
N ASP A 109 -28.82 3.96 -30.30
CA ASP A 109 -28.16 3.74 -29.02
C ASP A 109 -26.66 3.44 -29.17
N ASP A 110 -26.24 2.84 -30.28
CA ASP A 110 -24.83 2.64 -30.65
C ASP A 110 -24.10 3.92 -31.14
N ARG A 111 -24.62 5.11 -30.81
CA ARG A 111 -24.07 6.43 -31.19
C ARG A 111 -24.03 6.70 -32.68
N GLU A 112 -24.76 5.97 -33.52
CA GLU A 112 -24.80 6.26 -34.95
C GLU A 112 -25.84 7.35 -35.24
N PHE A 113 -25.53 8.26 -36.17
CA PHE A 113 -26.51 9.21 -36.69
C PHE A 113 -26.59 9.17 -38.21
N ALA A 114 -27.75 9.55 -38.73
CA ALA A 114 -27.95 9.86 -40.14
C ALA A 114 -28.82 11.11 -40.29
N LEU A 115 -28.38 12.06 -41.12
CA LEU A 115 -29.13 13.25 -41.52
C LEU A 115 -29.30 13.23 -43.05
N GLU A 116 -30.53 13.13 -43.52
CA GLU A 116 -30.86 13.13 -44.94
C GLU A 116 -31.79 14.28 -45.29
N GLY A 117 -31.55 14.88 -46.45
CA GLY A 117 -32.44 15.87 -47.05
C GLY A 117 -32.34 15.84 -48.57
N PRO A 118 -33.11 16.69 -49.28
CA PRO A 118 -33.21 16.62 -50.74
C PRO A 118 -31.89 16.77 -51.51
N ASN A 119 -30.88 17.39 -50.91
CA ASN A 119 -29.58 17.66 -51.53
C ASN A 119 -28.37 17.26 -50.67
N TYR A 120 -28.57 16.57 -49.55
CA TYR A 120 -27.50 16.15 -48.65
C TYR A 120 -27.83 14.81 -47.99
N SER A 121 -26.79 14.06 -47.64
CA SER A 121 -26.88 12.82 -46.86
C SER A 121 -25.58 12.73 -46.07
N TYR A 122 -25.71 12.73 -44.75
CA TYR A 122 -24.62 12.68 -43.81
C TYR A 122 -24.86 11.53 -42.83
N SER A 123 -23.80 10.83 -42.48
CA SER A 123 -23.79 9.75 -41.50
C SER A 123 -22.50 9.81 -40.71
N GLY A 124 -22.51 9.21 -39.53
CA GLY A 124 -21.38 9.22 -38.62
C GLY A 124 -21.73 8.78 -37.22
N GLU A 125 -20.83 9.07 -36.30
CA GLU A 125 -21.04 8.88 -34.87
C GLU A 125 -21.42 10.22 -34.22
N TYR A 126 -22.29 10.17 -33.20
CA TYR A 126 -22.65 11.33 -32.42
C TYR A 126 -22.30 11.14 -30.94
N ALA A 127 -21.95 12.24 -30.29
CA ALA A 127 -21.82 12.28 -28.84
C ALA A 127 -22.53 13.53 -28.30
N ARG A 128 -23.32 13.34 -27.25
CA ARG A 128 -23.92 14.43 -26.48
C ARG A 128 -22.91 14.96 -25.47
N ARG A 129 -22.80 16.28 -25.38
CA ARG A 129 -22.27 16.97 -24.18
C ARG A 129 -23.16 18.16 -23.85
N ASP A 130 -23.80 18.11 -22.68
CA ASP A 130 -24.80 19.09 -22.26
C ASP A 130 -25.95 19.28 -23.27
N ASP A 131 -26.10 20.49 -23.81
CA ASP A 131 -27.06 20.89 -24.83
C ASP A 131 -26.47 20.91 -26.25
N TYR A 132 -25.35 20.21 -26.46
CA TYR A 132 -24.66 20.09 -27.74
C TYR A 132 -24.55 18.64 -28.21
N LEU A 133 -24.69 18.46 -29.52
CA LEU A 133 -24.34 17.25 -30.27
C LEU A 133 -23.04 17.49 -31.02
N TYR A 134 -22.09 16.59 -30.83
CA TYR A 134 -20.85 16.50 -31.59
C TYR A 134 -21.08 15.44 -32.65
N LEU A 135 -21.04 15.83 -33.92
CA LEU A 135 -21.30 14.96 -35.06
C LEU A 135 -19.98 14.68 -35.77
N ASP A 136 -19.47 13.46 -35.61
CA ASP A 136 -18.26 12.96 -36.27
C ASP A 136 -18.65 12.24 -37.57
N TYR A 137 -18.48 12.94 -38.69
CA TYR A 137 -18.94 12.44 -39.99
C TYR A 137 -18.03 11.32 -40.52
N GLU A 138 -18.61 10.27 -41.11
CA GLU A 138 -17.85 9.20 -41.80
C GLU A 138 -16.98 9.76 -42.94
N SER A 139 -17.42 10.87 -43.55
CA SER A 139 -16.66 11.57 -44.58
C SER A 139 -15.43 12.33 -44.06
N GLY A 140 -15.28 12.39 -42.74
CA GLY A 140 -14.24 13.10 -42.00
C GLY A 140 -14.69 14.49 -41.55
N GLY A 141 -14.23 14.88 -40.35
CA GLY A 141 -14.53 16.15 -39.70
C GLY A 141 -15.57 16.01 -38.60
N THR A 142 -15.56 16.97 -37.68
CA THR A 142 -16.46 17.05 -36.53
C THR A 142 -17.18 18.38 -36.56
N GLU A 143 -18.51 18.39 -36.40
CA GLU A 143 -19.28 19.62 -36.18
C GLU A 143 -20.00 19.61 -34.84
N GLU A 144 -20.11 20.78 -34.23
CA GLU A 144 -20.82 21.01 -32.99
C GLU A 144 -22.16 21.71 -33.27
N TRP A 145 -23.24 21.11 -32.78
CA TRP A 145 -24.61 21.58 -32.98
C TRP A 145 -25.33 21.71 -31.64
N GLN A 146 -25.84 22.89 -31.33
CA GLN A 146 -26.71 23.03 -30.15
C GLN A 146 -28.07 22.41 -30.48
N TYR A 147 -28.64 21.65 -29.54
CA TYR A 147 -29.92 20.98 -29.74
C TYR A 147 -30.86 21.16 -28.55
N SER A 148 -32.15 20.99 -28.80
CA SER A 148 -33.17 20.92 -27.75
C SER A 148 -34.21 19.88 -28.11
N VAL A 149 -34.46 18.94 -27.21
CA VAL A 149 -35.55 17.98 -27.30
C VAL A 149 -36.66 18.36 -26.32
N GLN A 150 -37.90 18.38 -26.80
CA GLN A 150 -39.09 18.58 -25.99
C GLN A 150 -39.97 17.33 -26.06
N THR A 151 -39.95 16.50 -25.02
CA THR A 151 -40.70 15.22 -24.96
C THR A 151 -42.09 15.31 -24.35
N ASP A 152 -42.38 16.38 -23.58
CA ASP A 152 -43.67 16.59 -22.91
C ASP A 152 -44.82 17.03 -23.86
N ALA A 153 -44.51 17.28 -25.13
CA ALA A 153 -45.49 17.67 -26.13
C ALA A 153 -46.28 16.46 -26.64
N SER A 154 -47.48 16.71 -27.18
CA SER A 154 -48.27 15.66 -27.87
C SER A 154 -47.55 15.05 -29.08
N LEU A 155 -46.57 15.77 -29.61
CA LEU A 155 -45.60 15.33 -30.61
C LEU A 155 -44.23 15.82 -30.13
N PRO A 156 -43.30 14.93 -29.74
CA PRO A 156 -41.96 15.35 -29.36
C PRO A 156 -41.25 16.08 -30.50
N VAL A 157 -40.51 17.13 -30.15
CA VAL A 157 -39.84 18.00 -31.12
C VAL A 157 -38.35 18.05 -30.83
N LEU A 158 -37.54 17.92 -31.88
CA LEU A 158 -36.10 18.16 -31.88
C LEU A 158 -35.81 19.44 -32.67
N ASP A 159 -35.21 20.43 -32.01
CA ASP A 159 -34.71 21.64 -32.67
C ASP A 159 -33.17 21.59 -32.72
N LEU A 160 -32.59 21.78 -33.92
CA LEU A 160 -31.15 21.89 -34.11
C LEU A 160 -30.76 23.33 -34.47
N TYR A 161 -29.68 23.79 -33.87
CA TYR A 161 -29.12 25.13 -34.02
C TYR A 161 -27.64 25.02 -34.42
N PHE A 162 -27.23 25.87 -35.36
CA PHE A 162 -25.84 25.97 -35.80
C PHE A 162 -25.40 27.42 -35.77
N ASP A 163 -24.33 27.70 -35.03
CA ASP A 163 -23.81 29.05 -34.75
C ASP A 163 -24.91 29.97 -34.16
N GLY A 164 -25.64 29.45 -33.15
CA GLY A 164 -26.73 30.14 -32.46
C GLY A 164 -27.99 30.41 -33.30
N THR A 165 -28.03 29.94 -34.55
CA THR A 165 -29.17 30.13 -35.46
C THR A 165 -29.98 28.84 -35.57
N HIS A 166 -31.30 28.91 -35.33
CA HIS A 166 -32.21 27.78 -35.57
C HIS A 166 -32.15 27.35 -37.03
N ARG A 167 -31.82 26.08 -37.27
CA ARG A 167 -31.64 25.54 -38.62
C ARG A 167 -32.82 24.70 -39.04
N ILE A 168 -33.20 23.75 -38.20
CA ILE A 168 -34.20 22.77 -38.55
C ILE A 168 -34.96 22.32 -37.31
N ARG A 169 -36.24 22.02 -37.51
CA ARG A 169 -37.13 21.43 -36.53
C ARG A 169 -37.61 20.09 -37.04
N TYR A 170 -37.45 19.05 -36.25
CA TYR A 170 -38.03 17.75 -36.53
C TYR A 170 -39.13 17.40 -35.54
N GLU A 171 -40.11 16.64 -36.01
CA GLU A 171 -41.14 15.97 -35.21
C GLU A 171 -40.82 14.48 -35.13
N ARG A 172 -41.06 13.87 -33.97
CA ARG A 172 -40.79 12.44 -33.76
C ARG A 172 -41.73 11.58 -34.61
N GLU A 173 -41.15 10.64 -35.37
CA GLU A 173 -41.89 9.60 -36.10
C GLU A 173 -41.81 8.24 -35.40
N GLU A 174 -40.62 7.82 -34.98
CA GLU A 174 -40.37 6.53 -34.35
C GLU A 174 -39.49 6.70 -33.11
N ILE A 175 -39.83 6.00 -32.03
CA ILE A 175 -39.03 5.96 -30.81
C ILE A 175 -38.24 4.66 -30.82
N GLU A 176 -36.94 4.77 -30.58
CA GLU A 176 -36.06 3.65 -30.31
C GLU A 176 -35.73 3.64 -28.81
N ALA A 177 -35.69 2.45 -28.21
CA ALA A 177 -35.28 2.28 -26.82
C ALA A 177 -33.85 1.75 -26.81
N ASP A 178 -33.03 2.19 -25.88
CA ASP A 178 -31.73 1.57 -25.64
C ASP A 178 -31.93 0.18 -25.05
N GLU A 179 -31.65 -0.84 -25.86
CA GLU A 179 -31.78 -2.26 -25.49
C GLU A 179 -30.45 -2.86 -25.02
N ARG A 180 -29.38 -2.04 -24.92
CA ARG A 180 -28.05 -2.51 -24.58
C ARG A 180 -27.95 -2.89 -23.11
N GLY A 181 -27.03 -3.81 -22.83
CA GLY A 181 -26.69 -4.21 -21.47
C GLY A 181 -25.98 -3.10 -20.68
N PRO A 182 -25.74 -3.30 -19.39
CA PRO A 182 -25.12 -2.29 -18.53
C PRO A 182 -23.69 -1.93 -18.92
N VAL A 183 -22.96 -2.85 -19.58
CA VAL A 183 -21.57 -2.62 -19.99
C VAL A 183 -21.44 -1.62 -21.15
N PRO A 184 -22.11 -1.78 -22.31
CA PRO A 184 -22.10 -0.75 -23.35
C PRO A 184 -22.61 0.62 -22.87
N VAL A 185 -23.57 0.64 -21.95
CA VAL A 185 -24.04 1.89 -21.34
C VAL A 185 -22.92 2.56 -20.52
N ALA A 186 -22.10 1.79 -19.81
CA ALA A 186 -20.95 2.34 -19.10
C ALA A 186 -19.89 2.90 -20.06
N ASP A 187 -19.67 2.27 -21.22
CA ASP A 187 -18.73 2.76 -22.27
C ASP A 187 -19.11 4.15 -22.83
N ASP A 188 -20.37 4.56 -22.69
CA ASP A 188 -20.86 5.86 -23.14
C ASP A 188 -20.75 6.96 -22.08
N LEU A 189 -20.39 6.60 -20.85
CA LEU A 189 -20.23 7.53 -19.74
C LEU A 189 -18.85 8.19 -19.82
N ILE A 190 -18.85 9.51 -19.78
CA ILE A 190 -17.63 10.32 -19.70
C ILE A 190 -17.62 11.18 -18.44
N VAL A 191 -16.43 11.51 -17.96
CA VAL A 191 -16.26 12.43 -16.84
C VAL A 191 -15.91 13.82 -17.36
N VAL A 192 -16.72 14.81 -17.00
CA VAL A 192 -16.48 16.21 -17.38
C VAL A 192 -16.48 17.14 -16.17
N PRO A 193 -15.77 18.28 -16.22
CA PRO A 193 -15.84 19.28 -15.17
C PRO A 193 -17.28 19.76 -14.92
N GLU A 194 -17.65 19.94 -13.66
CA GLU A 194 -18.91 20.59 -13.30
C GLU A 194 -18.83 22.09 -13.60
N PRO A 195 -19.82 22.66 -14.32
CA PRO A 195 -19.88 24.10 -14.54
C PRO A 195 -19.99 24.86 -13.21
N ASN A 196 -19.01 25.72 -12.92
CA ASN A 196 -18.86 26.42 -11.62
C ASN A 196 -18.65 25.49 -10.42
N GLY A 197 -18.08 24.30 -10.65
CA GLY A 197 -17.68 23.36 -9.61
C GLY A 197 -16.65 23.94 -8.63
N SER A 198 -16.69 23.47 -7.39
CA SER A 198 -15.64 23.73 -6.40
C SER A 198 -14.43 22.85 -6.66
N THR A 199 -13.25 23.23 -6.15
CA THR A 199 -12.13 22.30 -6.02
C THR A 199 -12.44 21.26 -4.95
N LYS A 200 -12.31 19.99 -5.29
CA LYS A 200 -12.29 18.83 -4.40
C LYS A 200 -10.87 18.59 -3.91
N GLN A 201 -10.77 18.01 -2.73
CA GLN A 201 -9.50 17.67 -2.10
C GLN A 201 -9.69 16.39 -1.30
N GLU A 202 -8.72 15.49 -1.41
CA GLU A 202 -8.62 14.29 -0.61
C GLU A 202 -7.23 14.18 0.01
N SER A 203 -7.19 13.96 1.31
CA SER A 203 -5.95 13.70 2.03
C SER A 203 -5.54 12.26 1.81
N VAL A 204 -4.34 12.06 1.27
CA VAL A 204 -3.82 10.74 0.95
C VAL A 204 -2.55 10.52 1.76
N ARG A 205 -2.47 9.34 2.36
CA ARG A 205 -1.29 8.86 3.05
C ARG A 205 -0.79 7.61 2.35
N SER A 206 0.46 7.64 1.92
CA SER A 206 1.19 6.49 1.42
C SER A 206 2.38 6.24 2.33
N GLY A 207 2.99 5.07 2.26
CA GLY A 207 4.18 4.79 3.03
C GLY A 207 4.85 3.49 2.63
N GLY A 208 5.93 3.18 3.33
CA GLY A 208 6.59 1.89 3.31
C GLY A 208 6.96 1.51 4.74
N THR A 209 6.91 0.22 5.03
CA THR A 209 7.32 -0.36 6.29
C THR A 209 8.44 -1.36 6.04
N GLY A 210 9.33 -1.49 7.00
CA GLY A 210 10.42 -2.43 6.93
C GLY A 210 11.07 -2.60 8.29
N SER A 211 12.19 -3.32 8.29
CA SER A 211 13.00 -3.55 9.47
C SER A 211 14.31 -2.80 9.36
N GLY A 212 14.93 -2.56 10.49
CA GLY A 212 16.30 -2.09 10.59
C GLY A 212 16.96 -2.63 11.84
N PHE A 213 18.21 -2.27 12.03
CA PHE A 213 18.95 -2.64 13.22
C PHE A 213 19.92 -1.55 13.61
N ILE A 214 20.01 -1.32 14.92
CA ILE A 214 20.90 -0.32 15.51
C ILE A 214 22.31 -0.88 15.52
N VAL A 215 23.25 -0.11 14.97
CA VAL A 215 24.67 -0.50 14.82
C VAL A 215 25.62 0.26 15.72
N SER A 216 25.14 1.31 16.39
CA SER A 216 25.96 2.17 17.24
C SER A 216 25.13 2.74 18.39
N PRO A 217 25.68 2.85 19.61
CA PRO A 217 24.94 3.26 20.80
C PRO A 217 24.46 4.72 20.76
N ASP A 218 24.97 5.52 19.83
CA ASP A 218 24.57 6.90 19.53
C ASP A 218 23.47 7.01 18.46
N GLY A 219 22.83 5.89 18.09
CA GLY A 219 21.59 5.90 17.31
C GLY A 219 21.73 5.84 15.80
N TYR A 220 22.78 5.20 15.28
CA TYR A 220 22.81 4.84 13.86
C TYR A 220 22.09 3.53 13.59
N VAL A 221 21.22 3.53 12.57
CA VAL A 221 20.40 2.39 12.16
C VAL A 221 20.70 2.06 10.71
N VAL A 222 20.80 0.77 10.39
CA VAL A 222 20.89 0.28 9.00
C VAL A 222 19.54 -0.31 8.58
N THR A 223 19.11 -0.02 7.36
CA THR A 223 17.91 -0.61 6.72
C THR A 223 18.09 -0.63 5.20
N ASN A 224 17.07 -1.03 4.43
CA ASN A 224 17.08 -0.90 2.97
C ASN A 224 16.72 0.52 2.52
N ALA A 225 17.21 0.92 1.35
CA ALA A 225 16.94 2.23 0.78
C ALA A 225 15.47 2.35 0.31
N HIS A 226 14.89 1.27 -0.23
CA HIS A 226 13.48 1.29 -0.63
C HIS A 226 12.52 1.48 0.54
N VAL A 227 12.89 1.04 1.76
CA VAL A 227 12.06 1.18 2.97
C VAL A 227 11.88 2.66 3.33
N VAL A 228 12.92 3.47 3.11
CA VAL A 228 12.90 4.92 3.35
C VAL A 228 12.47 5.74 2.12
N GLY A 229 11.91 5.08 1.10
CA GLY A 229 11.40 5.75 -0.09
C GLY A 229 12.48 6.27 -1.05
N ALA A 230 13.72 5.81 -0.92
CA ALA A 230 14.82 6.26 -1.77
C ALA A 230 14.47 6.14 -3.26
N HIS A 231 14.70 7.23 -4.00
CA HIS A 231 14.45 7.32 -5.44
C HIS A 231 13.00 7.13 -5.89
N GLN A 232 12.02 7.24 -4.99
CA GLN A 232 10.61 7.28 -5.35
C GLN A 232 10.12 8.72 -5.40
N ASN A 233 9.22 9.04 -6.34
CA ASN A 233 8.58 10.35 -6.38
C ASN A 233 7.36 10.36 -5.45
N ALA A 234 7.39 11.21 -4.42
CA ALA A 234 6.32 11.32 -3.43
C ALA A 234 4.96 11.67 -4.05
N GLU A 235 4.92 12.53 -5.08
CA GLU A 235 3.71 12.89 -5.82
C GLU A 235 3.14 11.66 -6.56
N GLU A 236 3.98 10.92 -7.27
CA GLU A 236 3.58 9.70 -7.98
C GLU A 236 3.07 8.63 -7.01
N ARG A 237 3.71 8.49 -5.84
CA ARG A 237 3.26 7.55 -4.80
C ARG A 237 1.89 7.91 -4.25
N LEU A 238 1.67 9.18 -3.92
CA LEU A 238 0.39 9.68 -3.43
C LEU A 238 -0.70 9.50 -4.49
N TYR A 239 -0.41 9.84 -5.74
CA TYR A 239 -1.36 9.67 -6.84
C TYR A 239 -1.69 8.19 -7.10
N ARG A 240 -0.69 7.30 -7.03
CA ARG A 240 -0.91 5.85 -7.13
C ARG A 240 -1.77 5.32 -5.98
N ARG A 241 -1.56 5.80 -4.75
CA ARG A 241 -2.38 5.41 -3.60
C ARG A 241 -3.82 5.89 -3.78
N PHE A 242 -4.00 7.15 -4.17
CA PHE A 242 -5.29 7.72 -4.51
C PHE A 242 -6.04 6.88 -5.55
N ALA A 243 -5.37 6.48 -6.63
CA ALA A 243 -5.96 5.63 -7.66
C ALA A 243 -6.41 4.25 -7.11
N ILE A 244 -5.66 3.66 -6.17
CA ILE A 244 -6.06 2.41 -5.51
C ILE A 244 -7.32 2.63 -4.67
N ASP A 245 -7.33 3.69 -3.86
CA ASP A 245 -8.46 4.03 -2.99
C ASP A 245 -9.75 4.32 -3.81
N GLU A 246 -9.63 5.05 -4.92
CA GLU A 246 -10.74 5.31 -5.85
C GLU A 246 -11.28 4.01 -6.49
N ARG A 247 -10.39 3.11 -6.91
CA ARG A 247 -10.78 1.82 -7.48
C ARG A 247 -11.50 0.94 -6.45
N ASP A 248 -11.00 0.90 -5.23
CA ASP A 248 -11.59 0.11 -4.15
C ASP A 248 -12.97 0.66 -3.75
N SER A 249 -13.14 1.99 -3.71
CA SER A 249 -14.45 2.64 -3.53
C SER A 249 -15.42 2.24 -4.64
N LEU A 250 -15.01 2.34 -5.91
CA LEU A 250 -15.84 1.97 -7.05
C LEU A 250 -16.23 0.49 -6.99
N ARG A 251 -15.29 -0.40 -6.66
CA ARG A 251 -15.57 -1.83 -6.49
C ARG A 251 -16.60 -2.07 -5.40
N GLN A 252 -16.50 -1.37 -4.27
CA GLN A 252 -17.45 -1.50 -3.17
C GLN A 252 -18.86 -1.04 -3.58
N ASP A 253 -18.95 0.08 -4.30
CA ASP A 253 -20.23 0.60 -4.79
C ASP A 253 -20.89 -0.37 -5.78
N LEU A 254 -20.11 -0.91 -6.73
CA LEU A 254 -20.58 -1.90 -7.70
C LEU A 254 -20.91 -3.27 -7.07
N ALA A 255 -20.24 -3.64 -5.97
CA ALA A 255 -20.52 -4.88 -5.23
C ALA A 255 -21.92 -4.87 -4.60
N SER A 256 -22.48 -3.68 -4.32
CA SER A 256 -23.84 -3.54 -3.77
C SER A 256 -24.96 -3.81 -4.79
N ASP A 257 -24.65 -3.82 -6.09
CA ASP A 257 -25.62 -4.08 -7.14
C ASP A 257 -25.71 -5.59 -7.47
N GLU A 258 -26.70 -6.24 -6.85
CA GLU A 258 -27.03 -7.66 -7.09
C GLU A 258 -27.56 -7.94 -8.51
N SER A 259 -27.87 -6.92 -9.30
CA SER A 259 -28.36 -7.09 -10.67
C SER A 259 -27.25 -7.26 -11.71
N LEU A 260 -26.00 -7.01 -11.35
CA LEU A 260 -24.83 -7.23 -12.20
C LEU A 260 -24.21 -8.61 -11.95
N SER A 261 -23.88 -9.33 -13.01
CA SER A 261 -22.99 -10.49 -12.90
C SER A 261 -21.57 -10.07 -12.53
N ASP A 262 -20.76 -10.98 -11.98
CA ASP A 262 -19.37 -10.68 -11.61
C ASP A 262 -18.53 -10.18 -12.80
N THR A 263 -18.75 -10.75 -13.99
CA THR A 263 -18.08 -10.32 -15.23
C THR A 263 -18.54 -8.94 -15.70
N GLU A 264 -19.82 -8.60 -15.56
CA GLU A 264 -20.28 -7.25 -15.86
C GLU A 264 -19.71 -6.24 -14.87
N ARG A 265 -19.66 -6.62 -13.58
CA ARG A 265 -19.09 -5.78 -12.52
C ARG A 265 -17.63 -5.44 -12.77
N GLU A 266 -16.80 -6.45 -13.07
CA GLU A 266 -15.38 -6.26 -13.37
C GLU A 266 -15.18 -5.36 -14.60
N ARG A 267 -15.96 -5.59 -15.68
CA ARG A 267 -15.87 -4.75 -16.89
C ARG A 267 -16.31 -3.31 -16.64
N ILE A 268 -17.39 -3.10 -15.88
CA ILE A 268 -17.87 -1.76 -15.54
C ILE A 268 -16.89 -1.05 -14.60
N GLU A 269 -16.28 -1.78 -13.65
CA GLU A 269 -15.21 -1.25 -12.79
C GLU A 269 -14.07 -0.72 -13.65
N ASP A 270 -13.55 -1.51 -14.60
CA ASP A 270 -12.46 -1.09 -15.48
C ASP A 270 -12.82 0.14 -16.33
N ILE A 271 -13.99 0.14 -16.99
CA ILE A 271 -14.44 1.25 -17.84
C ILE A 271 -14.53 2.56 -17.06
N LEU A 272 -15.23 2.54 -15.93
CA LEU A 272 -15.46 3.73 -15.13
C LEU A 272 -14.18 4.19 -14.44
N PHE A 273 -13.35 3.26 -13.99
CA PHE A 273 -12.06 3.59 -13.40
C PHE A 273 -11.15 4.27 -14.42
N ASP A 274 -11.03 3.72 -15.63
CA ASP A 274 -10.18 4.29 -16.68
C ASP A 274 -10.64 5.70 -17.07
N GLU A 275 -11.96 5.93 -17.20
CA GLU A 275 -12.52 7.25 -17.51
C GLU A 275 -12.29 8.26 -16.37
N ALA A 276 -12.48 7.84 -15.10
CA ALA A 276 -12.20 8.69 -13.95
C ALA A 276 -10.71 9.04 -13.85
N MET A 277 -9.82 8.06 -14.06
CA MET A 277 -8.38 8.27 -14.05
C MET A 277 -7.93 9.19 -15.18
N ALA A 278 -8.50 9.08 -16.39
CA ALA A 278 -8.21 10.00 -17.47
C ALA A 278 -8.55 11.46 -17.11
N TYR A 279 -9.68 11.68 -16.42
CA TYR A 279 -10.03 12.98 -15.87
C TYR A 279 -9.02 13.46 -14.82
N TYR A 280 -8.64 12.60 -13.87
CA TYR A 280 -7.67 12.96 -12.85
C TYR A 280 -6.28 13.24 -13.44
N GLU A 281 -5.85 12.52 -14.47
CA GLU A 281 -4.57 12.77 -15.16
C GLU A 281 -4.54 14.16 -15.83
N GLU A 282 -5.68 14.64 -16.33
CA GLU A 282 -5.77 15.96 -16.95
C GLU A 282 -5.90 17.09 -15.92
N TYR A 283 -6.67 16.88 -14.85
CA TYR A 283 -7.12 17.97 -13.97
C TYR A 283 -6.61 17.90 -12.52
N ALA A 284 -6.12 16.76 -12.04
CA ALA A 284 -5.69 16.62 -10.67
C ALA A 284 -4.27 17.15 -10.44
N GLY A 285 -4.01 17.62 -9.23
CA GLY A 285 -2.67 18.00 -8.76
C GLY A 285 -2.46 17.58 -7.32
N VAL A 286 -1.21 17.27 -6.97
CA VAL A 286 -0.83 16.89 -5.61
C VAL A 286 -0.19 18.07 -4.90
N GLU A 287 -0.72 18.42 -3.72
CA GLU A 287 -0.26 19.55 -2.92
C GLU A 287 0.03 19.12 -1.47
N GLY A 288 0.78 19.95 -0.74
CA GLY A 288 1.00 19.76 0.69
C GLY A 288 1.83 18.53 1.06
N ILE A 289 2.70 18.07 0.16
CA ILE A 289 3.50 16.86 0.36
C ILE A 289 4.45 17.04 1.55
N SER A 290 4.41 16.09 2.48
CA SER A 290 5.39 15.95 3.57
C SER A 290 5.84 14.51 3.70
N GLU A 291 7.14 14.31 3.94
CA GLU A 291 7.73 13.00 4.14
C GLU A 291 8.36 12.91 5.53
N ALA A 292 8.18 11.75 6.17
CA ALA A 292 8.78 11.45 7.46
C ALA A 292 9.29 10.01 7.46
N VAL A 293 10.43 9.78 8.12
CA VAL A 293 10.92 8.44 8.47
C VAL A 293 10.90 8.33 9.98
N ASN A 294 10.26 7.29 10.49
CA ASN A 294 10.22 6.98 11.91
C ASN A 294 10.85 5.61 12.15
N VAL A 295 11.53 5.49 13.28
CA VAL A 295 12.14 4.24 13.76
C VAL A 295 11.46 3.90 15.07
N LEU A 296 10.80 2.74 15.11
CA LEU A 296 10.13 2.21 16.27
C LEU A 296 11.02 1.17 16.94
N ASN A 297 11.29 1.34 18.23
CA ASN A 297 12.00 0.38 19.06
C ASN A 297 11.10 -0.07 20.20
N GLY A 298 10.83 -1.38 20.25
CA GLY A 298 10.13 -1.96 21.37
C GLY A 298 9.20 -3.10 21.02
N ARG A 299 8.39 -3.44 22.03
CA ARG A 299 7.37 -4.49 21.96
C ARG A 299 6.00 -3.91 22.29
N ALA A 300 4.97 -4.38 21.60
CA ALA A 300 3.60 -4.30 22.08
C ALA A 300 2.95 -5.66 21.92
N THR A 301 2.27 -6.13 22.97
CA THR A 301 1.45 -7.35 22.92
C THR A 301 -0.03 -6.99 22.81
N PRO A 302 -0.93 -7.94 22.48
CA PRO A 302 -2.35 -7.63 22.39
C PRO A 302 -2.98 -7.08 23.68
N GLU A 303 -2.33 -7.32 24.83
CA GLU A 303 -2.79 -6.90 26.15
C GLU A 303 -2.24 -5.52 26.57
N ASP A 304 -1.26 -4.99 25.83
CA ASP A 304 -0.60 -3.72 26.11
C ASP A 304 -1.21 -2.58 25.28
N ASP A 305 -1.26 -1.38 25.85
CA ASP A 305 -1.34 -0.17 25.03
C ASP A 305 -0.04 -0.06 24.20
N LEU A 306 -0.13 0.35 22.93
CA LEU A 306 1.04 0.58 22.06
C LEU A 306 1.89 1.76 22.59
N GLU A 307 2.71 1.51 23.60
CA GLU A 307 3.72 2.43 24.15
C GLU A 307 5.10 1.98 23.68
N VAL A 308 5.42 2.29 22.42
CA VAL A 308 6.72 1.95 21.81
C VAL A 308 7.51 3.24 21.57
N GLU A 309 8.82 3.17 21.79
CA GLU A 309 9.69 4.30 21.49
C GLU A 309 9.66 4.59 19.99
N SER A 310 9.30 5.82 19.64
CA SER A 310 9.19 6.26 18.26
C SER A 310 10.10 7.45 18.03
N TRP A 311 11.19 7.22 17.29
CA TRP A 311 12.13 8.27 16.94
C TRP A 311 11.89 8.78 15.52
N ALA A 312 11.78 10.09 15.37
CA ALA A 312 11.96 10.71 14.07
C ALA A 312 13.41 10.48 13.62
N ALA A 313 13.58 9.94 12.41
CA ALA A 313 14.88 9.55 11.88
C ALA A 313 15.31 10.44 10.71
N THR A 314 16.61 10.69 10.61
CA THR A 314 17.21 11.38 9.46
C THR A 314 17.89 10.35 8.56
N VAL A 315 17.62 10.39 7.25
CA VAL A 315 18.37 9.59 6.27
C VAL A 315 19.73 10.24 6.05
N GLU A 316 20.79 9.67 6.64
CA GLU A 316 22.15 10.21 6.55
C GLU A 316 22.78 9.89 5.18
N THR A 317 22.53 8.68 4.69
CA THR A 317 22.96 8.24 3.37
C THR A 317 22.13 7.05 2.89
N GLU A 318 21.97 6.96 1.59
CA GLU A 318 21.24 5.88 0.93
C GLU A 318 21.94 5.50 -0.37
N GLY A 319 21.77 4.24 -0.77
CA GLY A 319 22.14 3.75 -2.08
C GLY A 319 20.93 3.58 -2.98
N THR A 320 21.21 3.42 -4.27
CA THR A 320 20.16 3.24 -5.28
C THR A 320 19.51 1.87 -5.17
N VAL A 321 18.18 1.80 -5.23
CA VAL A 321 17.45 0.53 -5.34
C VAL A 321 17.70 -0.12 -6.71
N TYR A 322 17.69 0.68 -7.79
CA TYR A 322 17.90 0.21 -9.16
C TYR A 322 19.07 0.96 -9.85
N LYS A 323 19.80 0.25 -10.71
CA LYS A 323 20.83 0.78 -11.60
C LYS A 323 20.67 0.25 -13.01
N ASN A 324 20.69 1.14 -13.99
CA ASN A 324 20.74 0.75 -15.40
C ASN A 324 22.14 0.20 -15.73
N THR A 325 22.21 -1.07 -16.13
CA THR A 325 23.44 -1.77 -16.53
C THR A 325 23.26 -2.38 -17.91
N GLY A 326 23.96 -1.84 -18.90
CA GLY A 326 23.89 -2.34 -20.27
C GLY A 326 22.58 -2.04 -21.01
N GLY A 327 21.81 -1.04 -20.56
CA GLY A 327 20.51 -0.68 -21.12
C GLY A 327 19.33 -1.22 -20.31
N GLU A 328 19.57 -2.22 -19.47
CA GLU A 328 18.55 -2.90 -18.67
C GLU A 328 18.61 -2.49 -17.19
N PRO A 329 17.46 -2.38 -16.50
CA PRO A 329 17.44 -2.17 -15.06
C PRO A 329 18.02 -3.39 -14.32
N SER A 330 18.77 -3.14 -13.24
CA SER A 330 19.35 -4.16 -12.37
C SER A 330 19.37 -3.68 -10.91
N MET A 331 19.50 -4.60 -9.95
CA MET A 331 19.52 -4.30 -8.51
C MET A 331 20.74 -3.48 -8.12
N GLY A 332 20.51 -2.38 -7.41
CA GLY A 332 21.52 -1.46 -6.92
C GLY A 332 22.04 -1.80 -5.51
N ARG A 333 22.45 -0.76 -4.77
CA ARG A 333 22.91 -0.85 -3.37
C ARG A 333 21.76 -0.42 -2.47
N ASP A 334 20.76 -1.28 -2.35
CA ASP A 334 19.53 -1.02 -1.58
C ASP A 334 19.78 -1.01 -0.06
N ILE A 335 20.57 -0.04 0.42
CA ILE A 335 20.93 0.17 1.82
C ILE A 335 20.77 1.65 2.13
N ALA A 336 20.20 1.95 3.29
CA ALA A 336 20.20 3.26 3.90
C ALA A 336 20.77 3.20 5.33
N VAL A 337 21.41 4.29 5.73
CA VAL A 337 21.81 4.52 7.12
C VAL A 337 21.01 5.71 7.64
N LEU A 338 20.35 5.50 8.77
CA LEU A 338 19.55 6.50 9.47
C LEU A 338 20.25 6.91 10.76
N SER A 339 19.93 8.11 11.23
CA SER A 339 20.25 8.55 12.59
C SER A 339 18.96 8.82 13.38
N VAL A 340 18.95 8.42 14.64
CA VAL A 340 17.90 8.70 15.63
C VAL A 340 18.51 9.38 16.85
N SER A 341 17.68 10.06 17.64
CA SER A 341 18.13 10.66 18.90
C SER A 341 18.10 9.62 20.02
N GLY A 342 19.25 9.33 20.61
CA GLY A 342 19.38 8.44 21.76
C GLY A 342 20.84 8.22 22.13
N GLU A 343 21.07 7.71 23.33
CA GLU A 343 22.40 7.32 23.81
C GLU A 343 22.29 5.96 24.51
N ASN A 344 23.37 5.18 24.52
CA ASN A 344 23.41 3.84 25.09
C ASN A 344 22.33 2.91 24.51
N LEU A 345 21.98 3.10 23.24
CA LEU A 345 21.01 2.24 22.56
C LEU A 345 21.56 0.82 22.36
N PRO A 346 20.69 -0.21 22.28
CA PRO A 346 21.11 -1.58 22.02
C PRO A 346 21.75 -1.67 20.64
N THR A 347 22.72 -2.55 20.46
CA THR A 347 23.46 -2.65 19.19
C THR A 347 23.73 -4.09 18.80
N VAL A 348 23.62 -4.38 17.51
CA VAL A 348 24.06 -5.66 16.95
C VAL A 348 25.57 -5.66 16.68
N THR A 349 26.18 -6.84 16.57
CA THR A 349 27.59 -7.00 16.14
C THR A 349 27.67 -7.27 14.64
N LEU A 350 28.50 -6.52 13.89
CA LEU A 350 28.67 -6.68 12.44
C LEU A 350 29.87 -7.58 12.07
N GLY A 351 29.58 -8.74 11.47
CA GLY A 351 30.57 -9.72 11.00
C GLY A 351 31.06 -9.47 9.57
N ASP A 352 31.59 -10.49 8.92
CA ASP A 352 31.99 -10.46 7.51
C ASP A 352 31.16 -11.45 6.70
N ALA A 353 30.60 -11.02 5.56
CA ALA A 353 29.82 -11.92 4.73
C ALA A 353 30.66 -13.11 4.24
N THR A 354 31.98 -12.95 4.08
CA THR A 354 32.88 -14.02 3.63
C THR A 354 33.08 -15.12 4.67
N ASP A 355 32.70 -14.88 5.92
CA ASP A 355 32.70 -15.89 6.98
C ASP A 355 31.53 -16.88 6.84
N VAL A 356 30.53 -16.58 5.99
CA VAL A 356 29.42 -17.49 5.70
C VAL A 356 29.48 -18.09 4.29
N GLY A 357 29.51 -19.42 4.24
CA GLY A 357 29.58 -20.25 3.04
C GLY A 357 28.23 -20.87 2.64
N THR A 358 28.14 -21.38 1.41
CA THR A 358 26.94 -22.10 0.95
C THR A 358 26.69 -23.35 1.80
N GLY A 359 25.46 -23.50 2.29
CA GLY A 359 25.01 -24.59 3.14
C GLY A 359 25.13 -24.33 4.64
N GLU A 360 25.68 -23.18 5.05
CA GLU A 360 25.71 -22.77 6.45
C GLU A 360 24.41 -22.09 6.86
N ASP A 361 24.09 -22.23 8.15
CA ASP A 361 22.86 -21.69 8.72
C ASP A 361 22.86 -20.15 8.70
N LEU A 362 21.67 -19.62 8.48
CA LEU A 362 21.42 -18.19 8.43
C LEU A 362 20.07 -17.88 9.09
N PHE A 363 20.01 -16.81 9.87
CA PHE A 363 18.79 -16.36 10.54
C PHE A 363 18.50 -14.91 10.20
N VAL A 364 17.23 -14.56 10.02
CA VAL A 364 16.80 -13.18 9.76
C VAL A 364 15.87 -12.76 10.88
N ILE A 365 16.10 -11.57 11.43
CA ILE A 365 15.21 -10.97 12.43
C ILE A 365 14.58 -9.70 11.83
N GLY A 366 13.28 -9.52 12.01
CA GLY A 366 12.59 -8.34 11.50
C GLY A 366 11.12 -8.27 11.90
N TYR A 367 10.52 -7.10 11.71
CA TYR A 367 9.10 -6.85 11.90
C TYR A 367 8.35 -7.15 10.60
N PRO A 368 7.49 -8.18 10.54
CA PRO A 368 6.70 -8.44 9.35
C PRO A 368 5.72 -7.30 9.08
N ASP A 369 5.39 -7.07 7.82
CA ASP A 369 4.51 -5.97 7.42
C ASP A 369 3.12 -6.21 8.02
N ILE A 370 2.55 -5.13 8.54
CA ILE A 370 1.33 -5.11 9.34
C ILE A 370 0.17 -5.17 8.35
N GLY A 371 -0.04 -6.33 7.73
CA GLY A 371 -0.99 -6.58 6.64
C GLY A 371 -1.79 -7.87 6.82
N ILE A 372 -2.07 -8.23 8.07
CA ILE A 372 -2.76 -9.47 8.47
C ILE A 372 -4.00 -9.21 9.34
N GLY A 373 -4.53 -7.99 9.30
CA GLY A 373 -5.78 -7.62 9.99
C GLY A 373 -6.97 -8.50 9.61
N GLU A 374 -6.93 -9.18 8.47
CA GLU A 374 -7.96 -10.15 8.07
C GLU A 374 -7.85 -11.52 8.76
N PHE A 375 -6.69 -11.87 9.32
CA PHE A 375 -6.44 -13.21 9.87
C PHE A 375 -6.36 -13.26 11.39
N PHE A 376 -6.09 -12.12 12.05
CA PHE A 376 -5.90 -12.06 13.50
C PHE A 376 -6.63 -10.84 14.07
N GLU A 377 -7.50 -11.07 15.04
CA GLU A 377 -8.41 -10.06 15.61
C GLU A 377 -7.71 -8.86 16.26
N ASN A 378 -6.40 -8.94 16.56
CA ASN A 378 -5.67 -7.93 17.32
C ASN A 378 -4.18 -7.78 16.91
N ARG A 379 -3.80 -7.87 15.64
CA ARG A 379 -2.38 -7.67 15.23
C ARG A 379 -1.98 -6.24 14.94
N ASP A 380 -2.96 -5.34 14.86
CA ASP A 380 -2.70 -3.90 14.82
C ASP A 380 -2.17 -3.37 16.18
N THR A 381 -2.19 -4.19 17.23
CA THR A 381 -1.62 -3.90 18.56
C THR A 381 -0.32 -4.67 18.85
N VAL A 382 0.15 -5.52 17.92
CA VAL A 382 1.36 -6.35 18.15
C VAL A 382 2.55 -5.84 17.36
N LEU A 383 3.50 -5.22 18.06
CA LEU A 383 4.81 -4.88 17.52
C LEU A 383 5.83 -5.85 18.12
N GLU A 384 6.14 -6.96 17.47
CA GLU A 384 7.17 -7.89 17.95
C GLU A 384 7.99 -8.43 16.76
N PRO A 385 9.33 -8.41 16.83
CA PRO A 385 10.15 -8.94 15.75
C PRO A 385 9.98 -10.45 15.64
N THR A 386 9.92 -10.93 14.41
CA THR A 386 9.92 -12.35 14.07
C THR A 386 11.33 -12.80 13.69
N MET A 387 11.60 -14.09 13.90
CA MET A 387 12.81 -14.75 13.41
C MET A 387 12.45 -15.79 12.35
N THR A 388 13.14 -15.75 11.22
CA THR A 388 13.10 -16.81 10.21
C THR A 388 14.47 -17.44 10.08
N THR A 389 14.50 -18.74 9.79
CA THR A 389 15.74 -19.53 9.73
C THR A 389 15.84 -20.23 8.40
N GLY A 390 17.05 -20.32 7.85
CA GLY A 390 17.34 -21.02 6.61
C GLY A 390 18.84 -21.24 6.48
N ILE A 391 19.32 -21.41 5.25
CA ILE A 391 20.72 -21.58 4.92
C ILE A 391 21.15 -20.60 3.82
N VAL A 392 22.45 -20.36 3.71
CA VAL A 392 22.99 -19.75 2.49
C VAL A 392 22.87 -20.74 1.33
N SER A 393 21.84 -20.57 0.52
CA SER A 393 21.54 -21.40 -0.65
C SER A 393 22.59 -21.24 -1.76
N SER A 394 23.04 -20.02 -2.03
CA SER A 394 24.16 -19.75 -2.94
C SER A 394 24.69 -18.33 -2.81
N ARG A 395 25.89 -18.07 -3.34
CA ARG A 395 26.40 -16.71 -3.59
C ARG A 395 26.20 -16.36 -5.07
N ARG A 396 25.65 -15.19 -5.36
CA ARG A 396 25.44 -14.71 -6.73
C ARG A 396 26.04 -13.33 -6.89
N THR A 397 26.59 -13.04 -8.06
CA THR A 397 26.99 -11.67 -8.41
C THR A 397 25.91 -11.12 -9.34
N LEU A 398 25.29 -10.03 -8.92
CA LEU A 398 24.29 -9.30 -9.69
C LEU A 398 24.94 -8.67 -10.93
N ASN A 399 24.16 -8.31 -11.95
CA ASN A 399 24.71 -7.66 -13.15
C ASN A 399 25.42 -6.33 -12.83
N THR A 400 25.06 -5.69 -11.72
CA THR A 400 25.74 -4.51 -11.17
C THR A 400 27.11 -4.79 -10.57
N GLY A 401 27.55 -6.06 -10.51
CA GLY A 401 28.80 -6.49 -9.90
C GLY A 401 28.75 -6.60 -8.37
N ILE A 402 27.56 -6.46 -7.78
CA ILE A 402 27.34 -6.60 -6.34
C ILE A 402 27.15 -8.09 -6.04
N ASP A 403 27.92 -8.61 -5.09
CA ASP A 403 27.68 -9.96 -4.57
C ASP A 403 26.43 -9.95 -3.68
N SER A 404 25.64 -11.02 -3.73
CA SER A 404 24.42 -11.21 -2.95
C SER A 404 24.42 -12.58 -2.28
N ILE A 405 23.79 -12.66 -1.12
CA ILE A 405 23.57 -13.89 -0.36
C ILE A 405 22.19 -14.42 -0.75
N GLN A 406 22.12 -15.54 -1.45
CA GLN A 406 20.84 -16.20 -1.71
C GLN A 406 20.51 -17.11 -0.51
N THR A 407 19.28 -17.06 -0.02
CA THR A 407 18.80 -17.85 1.13
C THR A 407 17.42 -18.43 0.86
N ASP A 408 17.10 -19.53 1.57
CA ASP A 408 15.76 -20.10 1.68
C ASP A 408 15.04 -19.68 2.99
N ALA A 409 15.71 -18.90 3.84
CA ALA A 409 15.05 -18.23 4.96
C ALA A 409 13.93 -17.34 4.43
N ALA A 410 12.75 -17.41 5.04
CA ALA A 410 11.62 -16.60 4.62
C ALA A 410 11.91 -15.11 4.83
N ILE A 411 11.83 -14.34 3.74
CA ILE A 411 11.91 -12.87 3.73
C ILE A 411 10.62 -12.38 3.06
N ASN A 412 9.71 -11.82 3.85
CA ASN A 412 8.44 -11.27 3.38
C ASN A 412 8.45 -9.75 3.53
N SER A 413 7.40 -9.07 3.05
CA SER A 413 7.16 -7.66 3.36
C SER A 413 7.31 -7.44 4.88
N GLY A 414 8.07 -6.41 5.27
CA GLY A 414 8.38 -6.06 6.65
C GLY A 414 9.75 -6.49 7.15
N ASN A 415 10.18 -7.75 6.94
CA ASN A 415 11.52 -8.18 7.40
C ASN A 415 12.65 -7.63 6.50
N SER A 416 12.31 -6.99 5.37
CA SER A 416 13.27 -6.28 4.51
C SER A 416 13.95 -5.15 5.29
N GLY A 417 15.27 -5.11 5.22
CA GLY A 417 16.13 -4.19 5.95
C GLY A 417 16.59 -4.76 7.30
N GLY A 418 16.03 -5.88 7.74
CA GLY A 418 16.45 -6.59 8.94
C GLY A 418 17.83 -7.27 8.78
N PRO A 419 18.53 -7.54 9.88
CA PRO A 419 19.84 -8.19 9.83
C PRO A 419 19.73 -9.68 9.52
N MET A 420 20.74 -10.18 8.82
CA MET A 420 20.97 -11.61 8.55
C MET A 420 22.17 -12.07 9.37
N TYR A 421 21.98 -13.04 10.26
CA TYR A 421 22.96 -13.53 11.21
C TYR A 421 23.62 -14.83 10.75
N ASN A 422 24.92 -14.96 11.03
CA ASN A 422 25.61 -16.25 11.06
C ASN A 422 25.38 -16.97 12.41
N SER A 423 25.91 -18.18 12.57
CA SER A 423 25.80 -18.94 13.82
C SER A 423 26.62 -18.37 14.99
N ASP A 424 27.52 -17.42 14.76
CA ASP A 424 28.27 -16.73 15.82
C ASP A 424 27.50 -15.52 16.37
N GLY A 425 26.32 -15.21 15.81
CA GLY A 425 25.52 -14.05 16.20
C GLY A 425 26.05 -12.75 15.62
N GLU A 426 26.78 -12.79 14.52
CA GLU A 426 27.23 -11.60 13.82
C GLU A 426 26.37 -11.36 12.57
N VAL A 427 26.06 -10.09 12.30
CA VAL A 427 25.32 -9.70 11.11
C VAL A 427 26.24 -9.77 9.90
N VAL A 428 25.92 -10.67 8.98
CA VAL A 428 26.67 -10.94 7.74
C VAL A 428 25.96 -10.40 6.49
N GLY A 429 24.71 -9.98 6.63
CA GLY A 429 23.95 -9.35 5.56
C GLY A 429 22.75 -8.55 6.02
N VAL A 430 22.12 -7.87 5.08
CA VAL A 430 20.86 -7.15 5.24
C VAL A 430 19.84 -7.81 4.34
N ALA A 431 18.75 -8.28 4.93
CA ALA A 431 17.65 -8.91 4.23
C ALA A 431 17.07 -7.92 3.20
N THR A 432 16.82 -8.37 1.98
CA THR A 432 16.18 -7.59 0.93
C THR A 432 15.23 -8.50 0.16
N PHE A 433 14.19 -7.94 -0.46
CA PHE A 433 13.25 -8.73 -1.25
C PHE A 433 13.62 -8.76 -2.75
N SER A 434 13.07 -9.72 -3.48
CA SER A 434 13.36 -9.97 -4.91
C SER A 434 12.83 -8.85 -5.83
N PRO A 435 13.49 -8.55 -6.97
CA PRO A 435 12.96 -7.63 -7.98
C PRO A 435 11.54 -8.03 -8.42
N ILE A 436 10.65 -7.03 -8.40
CA ILE A 436 9.19 -7.09 -8.60
C ILE A 436 8.78 -7.80 -9.92
N ASP A 437 9.70 -7.90 -10.90
CA ASP A 437 9.46 -8.53 -12.20
C ASP A 437 9.89 -10.01 -12.31
N VAL A 438 10.53 -10.58 -11.29
CA VAL A 438 10.91 -11.99 -11.28
C VAL A 438 10.30 -12.67 -10.05
N GLN A 439 9.03 -13.05 -10.17
CA GLN A 439 8.34 -13.92 -9.22
C GLN A 439 8.92 -15.34 -9.30
N ILE A 440 10.14 -15.53 -8.82
CA ILE A 440 10.66 -16.85 -8.50
C ILE A 440 10.26 -17.12 -7.06
N GLN A 441 9.23 -17.94 -6.88
CA GLN A 441 8.82 -18.44 -5.57
C GLN A 441 10.02 -19.15 -4.90
N ASP A 442 10.14 -18.99 -3.58
CA ASP A 442 11.11 -19.69 -2.71
C ASP A 442 12.60 -19.34 -2.89
N ILE A 443 12.93 -18.17 -3.49
CA ILE A 443 14.31 -17.65 -3.50
C ILE A 443 14.35 -16.23 -2.96
N GLN A 444 15.09 -16.04 -1.88
CA GLN A 444 15.29 -14.73 -1.25
C GLN A 444 16.75 -14.29 -1.32
N PHE A 445 16.97 -12.98 -1.24
CA PHE A 445 18.29 -12.39 -1.36
C PHE A 445 18.63 -11.51 -0.16
N GLY A 446 19.93 -11.43 0.11
CA GLY A 446 20.53 -10.56 1.11
C GLY A 446 21.63 -9.74 0.46
N LEU A 447 21.73 -8.48 0.85
CA LEU A 447 22.90 -7.68 0.55
C LEU A 447 23.99 -7.97 1.60
N PRO A 448 25.24 -8.20 1.18
CA PRO A 448 26.31 -8.54 2.09
C PRO A 448 26.67 -7.30 2.93
N ILE A 449 27.02 -7.52 4.21
CA ILE A 449 27.12 -6.45 5.21
C ILE A 449 28.19 -5.39 4.87
N GLU A 450 29.15 -5.72 4.00
CA GLU A 450 30.20 -4.82 3.52
C GLU A 450 29.62 -3.58 2.82
N ILE A 451 28.43 -3.69 2.22
CA ILE A 451 27.76 -2.54 1.62
C ILE A 451 27.41 -1.52 2.71
N ALA A 452 26.74 -1.97 3.78
CA ALA A 452 26.39 -1.12 4.92
C ALA A 452 27.64 -0.58 5.63
N LYS A 453 28.65 -1.44 5.87
CA LYS A 453 29.96 -1.01 6.43
C LYS A 453 30.59 0.09 5.58
N GLY A 454 30.49 0.03 4.25
CA GLY A 454 30.97 1.07 3.35
C GLY A 454 30.30 2.44 3.57
N PHE A 455 28.98 2.45 3.79
CA PHE A 455 28.24 3.67 4.12
C PHE A 455 28.59 4.18 5.52
N LEU A 456 28.61 3.31 6.53
CA LEU A 456 29.01 3.66 7.90
C LEU A 456 30.42 4.26 7.96
N ASN A 457 31.39 3.65 7.27
CA ASN A 457 32.75 4.16 7.17
C ASN A 457 32.83 5.55 6.52
N THR A 458 31.95 5.85 5.57
CA THR A 458 31.89 7.17 4.92
C THR A 458 31.38 8.23 5.90
N LEU A 459 30.46 7.85 6.78
CA LEU A 459 29.93 8.68 7.86
C LEU A 459 30.89 8.75 9.08
N GLY A 460 31.88 7.86 9.16
CA GLY A 460 32.79 7.77 10.30
C GLY A 460 32.15 7.09 11.52
N VAL A 461 31.14 6.26 11.31
CA VAL A 461 30.42 5.50 12.34
C VAL A 461 31.10 4.15 12.54
N GLU A 462 31.44 3.84 13.79
CA GLU A 462 32.01 2.55 14.18
C GLU A 462 30.92 1.65 14.78
N ASN A 463 30.93 0.36 14.46
CA ASN A 463 30.08 -0.61 15.14
C ASN A 463 30.71 -1.01 16.47
N THR A 464 30.13 -0.57 17.58
CA THR A 464 30.63 -0.83 18.93
C THR A 464 29.47 -1.08 19.87
N ALA A 465 29.65 -1.99 20.84
CA ALA A 465 28.71 -2.14 21.94
C ALA A 465 28.90 -1.03 22.97
N GLY A 466 27.80 -0.38 23.36
CA GLY A 466 27.77 0.57 24.47
C GLY A 466 27.77 -0.12 25.85
N GLU A 467 27.88 0.67 26.92
CA GLU A 467 27.86 0.14 28.30
C GLU A 467 26.56 -0.62 28.60
N MET A 468 25.43 -0.12 28.10
CA MET A 468 24.12 -0.76 28.25
C MET A 468 24.10 -2.15 27.59
N GLN A 469 24.51 -2.25 26.32
CA GLN A 469 24.53 -3.52 25.59
C GLN A 469 25.42 -4.56 26.29
N LEU A 470 26.59 -4.17 26.78
CA LEU A 470 27.49 -5.07 27.52
C LEU A 470 26.85 -5.55 28.83
N ALA A 471 26.16 -4.67 29.55
CA ALA A 471 25.42 -5.06 30.75
C ALA A 471 24.28 -6.03 30.42
N TYR A 472 23.57 -5.81 29.31
CA TYR A 472 22.48 -6.67 28.85
C TYR A 472 22.97 -8.07 28.50
N GLU A 473 24.08 -8.19 27.78
CA GLU A 473 24.71 -9.48 27.44
C GLU A 473 25.16 -10.26 28.68
N ASP A 474 25.86 -9.59 29.61
CA ASP A 474 26.27 -10.17 30.89
C ASP A 474 25.05 -10.66 31.70
N GLY A 475 23.96 -9.88 31.69
CA GLY A 475 22.71 -10.19 32.37
C GLY A 475 22.02 -11.42 31.77
N LEU A 476 21.90 -11.52 30.45
CA LEU A 476 21.32 -12.67 29.77
C LEU A 476 22.13 -13.95 30.01
N GLU A 477 23.47 -13.88 29.99
CA GLU A 477 24.31 -15.05 30.30
C GLU A 477 24.13 -15.51 31.75
N ALA A 478 23.96 -14.58 32.69
CA ALA A 478 23.64 -14.91 34.08
C ALA A 478 22.23 -15.54 34.19
N TYR A 479 21.23 -14.96 33.52
CA TYR A 479 19.86 -15.44 33.49
C TYR A 479 19.77 -16.90 33.02
N TRP A 480 20.41 -17.25 31.90
CA TRP A 480 20.40 -18.63 31.38
C TRP A 480 21.14 -19.64 32.26
N ARG A 481 21.99 -19.19 33.19
CA ARG A 481 22.66 -20.03 34.18
C ARG A 481 21.89 -20.13 35.50
N GLY A 482 20.73 -19.49 35.61
CA GLY A 482 19.95 -19.39 36.84
C GLY A 482 20.56 -18.46 37.89
N ASP A 483 21.55 -17.64 37.54
CA ASP A 483 22.18 -16.66 38.44
C ASP A 483 21.37 -15.36 38.46
N CYS A 484 20.21 -15.40 39.12
CA CYS A 484 19.30 -14.27 39.19
C CYS A 484 19.85 -13.07 39.96
N GLU A 485 20.75 -13.26 40.92
CA GLU A 485 21.39 -12.13 41.62
C GLU A 485 22.21 -11.28 40.63
N THR A 486 23.04 -11.94 39.80
CA THR A 486 23.81 -11.24 38.76
C THR A 486 22.90 -10.72 37.64
N SER A 487 21.93 -11.52 37.19
CA SER A 487 20.99 -11.12 36.13
C SER A 487 20.24 -9.84 36.50
N THR A 488 19.57 -9.83 37.66
CA THR A 488 18.80 -8.66 38.12
C THR A 488 19.69 -7.41 38.23
N ALA A 489 20.87 -7.51 38.86
CA ALA A 489 21.78 -6.37 39.00
C ALA A 489 22.23 -5.80 37.64
N LYS A 490 22.42 -6.67 36.64
CA LYS A 490 22.80 -6.27 35.28
C LYS A 490 21.63 -5.66 34.52
N MET A 491 20.43 -6.22 34.63
CA MET A 491 19.22 -5.68 34.00
C MET A 491 18.80 -4.34 34.63
N GLU A 492 19.01 -4.13 35.93
CA GLU A 492 18.85 -2.82 36.57
C GLU A 492 19.84 -1.79 36.01
N THR A 493 21.09 -2.20 35.75
CA THR A 493 22.08 -1.33 35.07
C THR A 493 21.62 -0.96 33.65
N VAL A 494 21.00 -1.91 32.94
CA VAL A 494 20.43 -1.65 31.62
C VAL A 494 19.32 -0.60 31.71
N LEU A 495 18.39 -0.76 32.65
CA LEU A 495 17.28 0.18 32.86
C LEU A 495 17.74 1.55 33.38
N ASP A 496 18.87 1.63 34.11
CA ASP A 496 19.46 2.91 34.51
C ASP A 496 20.04 3.68 33.31
N LEU A 497 20.59 2.97 32.32
CA LEU A 497 21.21 3.56 31.12
C LEU A 497 20.20 3.81 30.00
N TYR A 498 19.21 2.93 29.86
CA TYR A 498 18.11 3.03 28.90
C TYR A 498 16.80 2.58 29.60
N PRO A 499 16.10 3.52 30.26
CA PRO A 499 14.89 3.22 31.03
C PRO A 499 13.79 2.53 30.23
N ASP A 500 13.69 2.85 28.95
CA ASP A 500 12.68 2.32 28.03
C ASP A 500 13.17 1.04 27.31
N HIS A 501 14.20 0.35 27.86
CA HIS A 501 14.70 -0.90 27.28
C HIS A 501 13.58 -1.95 27.24
N PRO A 502 13.24 -2.51 26.08
CA PRO A 502 11.96 -3.18 25.86
C PRO A 502 11.80 -4.56 26.52
N LEU A 503 12.84 -5.06 27.20
CA LEU A 503 12.91 -6.44 27.70
C LEU A 503 13.59 -6.59 29.05
N ALA A 504 14.31 -5.57 29.53
CA ALA A 504 15.17 -5.75 30.70
C ALA A 504 14.32 -5.94 31.97
N GLY A 505 13.18 -5.25 32.05
CA GLY A 505 12.20 -5.41 33.11
C GLY A 505 11.60 -6.81 33.19
N ASP A 506 11.39 -7.47 32.05
CA ASP A 506 10.86 -8.85 32.01
C ASP A 506 11.82 -9.81 32.71
N PHE A 507 13.12 -9.73 32.40
CA PHE A 507 14.12 -10.61 33.02
C PHE A 507 14.30 -10.33 34.53
N VAL A 508 14.10 -9.09 34.98
CA VAL A 508 14.05 -8.78 36.42
C VAL A 508 12.84 -9.48 37.04
N SER A 509 11.66 -9.31 36.44
CA SER A 509 10.40 -9.87 36.95
C SER A 509 10.43 -11.40 37.01
N ASP A 510 10.91 -12.06 35.95
CA ASP A 510 11.07 -13.51 35.89
C ASP A 510 11.95 -14.02 37.05
N CYS A 511 13.05 -13.33 37.33
CA CYS A 511 13.96 -13.68 38.41
C CYS A 511 13.35 -13.47 39.81
N GLU A 512 12.51 -12.44 39.98
CA GLU A 512 11.80 -12.19 41.23
C GLU A 512 10.66 -13.19 41.48
N ASN A 513 10.02 -13.67 40.41
CA ASN A 513 8.90 -14.61 40.46
C ASN A 513 9.33 -16.08 40.50
N GLY A 514 10.61 -16.38 40.26
CA GLY A 514 11.12 -17.75 40.16
C GLY A 514 10.80 -18.43 38.83
N GLU A 515 10.57 -17.64 37.78
CA GLU A 515 10.24 -18.10 36.43
C GLU A 515 11.48 -18.24 35.54
N ALA A 516 12.64 -17.80 36.04
CA ALA A 516 13.93 -17.94 35.35
C ALA A 516 14.31 -19.43 35.16
N PRO A 517 15.00 -19.78 34.05
CA PRO A 517 15.41 -21.14 33.77
C PRO A 517 16.15 -21.81 34.94
N GLY A 518 15.49 -22.79 35.55
CA GLY A 518 16.11 -23.70 36.50
C GLY A 518 16.08 -23.31 37.96
N GLN A 519 15.13 -22.43 38.32
CA GLN A 519 14.74 -22.17 39.70
C GLN A 519 13.68 -23.14 40.23
#